data_AF-A0A3L8ACL6-F1
#
_entry.id   AF-A0A3L8ACL6-F1
#
_cell.length_a   1.000
_cell.length_b   1.000
_cell.length_c   1.000
_cell.angle_alpha   90.00
_cell.angle_beta   90.00
_cell.angle_gamma   90.00
#
_symmetry.space_group_name_H-M   'P 1'
#
loop_
_entity.id
_entity.type
_entity.pdbx_description
1 polymer ?
#
loop_
_entity_poly.entity_id
_entity_poly.type
_entity_poly.pdbx_seq_one_letter_code
_entity_poly.pdbx_strand_id
1 'polypeptide(L)'
;MELAKILPDGTVDLRHCTSKECEKYKELKQKGFLEFISETPPPISPGQIVTNSFDIIKEQIVQKWNIKVNTKNIYNQVENLKHKLEDSDYQIIKCYEASLVGEKLPYDIKELHAVRQQIRDEINILQKKINNA
;
A
#
# COMPACT_ATOMS: atom_id res chain seq x y z
N MET A 1 -21.88 -8.00 23.64
CA MET A 1 -21.76 -6.61 23.14
C MET A 1 -20.36 -6.10 23.39
N GLU A 2 -19.90 -5.12 22.62
CA GLU A 2 -18.52 -4.62 22.72
C GLU A 2 -18.49 -3.16 23.09
N LEU A 3 -17.55 -2.83 23.98
CA LEU A 3 -17.25 -1.48 24.42
C LEU A 3 -15.81 -1.15 24.05
N ALA A 4 -15.58 0.07 23.60
CA ALA A 4 -14.27 0.54 23.20
C ALA A 4 -13.89 1.84 23.92
N LYS A 5 -12.59 2.07 24.07
CA LYS A 5 -12.03 3.37 24.43
C LYS A 5 -10.78 3.64 23.60
N ILE A 6 -10.71 4.80 22.96
CA ILE A 6 -9.50 5.25 22.26
C ILE A 6 -8.50 5.70 23.32
N LEU A 7 -7.30 5.11 23.30
CA LEU A 7 -6.19 5.43 24.18
C LEU A 7 -5.39 6.62 23.62
N PRO A 8 -4.61 7.33 24.44
CA PRO A 8 -3.83 8.50 23.99
C PRO A 8 -2.79 8.19 22.90
N ASP A 9 -2.37 6.93 22.78
CA ASP A 9 -1.47 6.44 21.73
C ASP A 9 -2.17 6.14 20.40
N GLY A 10 -3.50 6.35 20.33
CA GLY A 10 -4.33 6.10 19.15
C GLY A 10 -4.79 4.65 19.00
N THR A 11 -4.45 3.76 19.94
CA THR A 11 -4.96 2.38 19.95
C THR A 11 -6.34 2.30 20.61
N VAL A 12 -7.04 1.18 20.44
CA VAL A 12 -8.39 0.97 21.00
C VAL A 12 -8.38 -0.19 21.99
N ASP A 13 -8.76 0.09 23.24
CA ASP A 13 -9.04 -0.93 24.26
C ASP A 13 -10.46 -1.45 24.01
N LEU A 14 -10.57 -2.69 23.49
CA LEU A 14 -11.82 -3.40 23.25
C LEU A 14 -12.15 -4.35 24.40
N ARG A 15 -13.36 -4.23 24.94
CA ARG A 15 -13.85 -5.10 26.00
C ARG A 15 -15.22 -5.67 25.69
N HIS A 16 -15.31 -6.98 25.89
CA HIS A 16 -16.57 -7.70 25.76
C HIS A 16 -17.39 -7.66 27.05
N CYS A 17 -18.70 -7.43 26.89
CA CYS A 17 -19.71 -7.50 27.93
C CYS A 17 -20.88 -8.40 27.52
N THR A 18 -21.41 -9.13 28.49
CA THR A 18 -22.51 -10.08 28.31
C THR A 18 -23.88 -9.41 28.25
N SER A 19 -24.09 -8.30 28.98
CA SER A 19 -25.35 -7.54 29.02
C SER A 19 -25.12 -6.06 29.36
N LYS A 20 -26.07 -5.18 29.00
CA LYS A 20 -26.07 -3.74 29.36
C LYS A 20 -26.35 -3.48 30.84
N GLU A 21 -26.84 -4.48 31.57
CA GLU A 21 -27.26 -4.32 32.97
C GLU A 21 -26.21 -4.78 33.98
N CYS A 22 -25.15 -5.47 33.52
CA CYS A 22 -24.14 -6.01 34.42
C CYS A 22 -23.27 -4.91 35.05
N GLU A 23 -22.77 -5.17 36.26
CA GLU A 23 -21.88 -4.24 36.99
C GLU A 23 -20.67 -3.85 36.17
N LYS A 24 -20.09 -4.81 35.43
CA LYS A 24 -18.97 -4.62 34.51
C LYS A 24 -19.29 -3.58 33.42
N TYR A 25 -20.50 -3.59 32.85
CA TYR A 25 -20.90 -2.60 31.84
C TYR A 25 -20.97 -1.19 32.43
N LYS A 26 -21.56 -1.05 33.63
CA LYS A 26 -21.70 0.23 34.32
C LYS A 26 -20.33 0.80 34.71
N GLU A 27 -19.43 -0.03 35.24
CA GLU A 27 -18.04 0.35 35.50
C GLU A 27 -17.31 0.84 34.25
N LEU A 28 -17.45 0.12 33.14
CA LEU A 28 -16.78 0.48 31.88
C LEU A 28 -17.33 1.80 31.31
N LYS A 29 -18.65 2.03 31.39
CA LYS A 29 -19.26 3.31 31.03
C LYS A 29 -18.73 4.46 31.89
N GLN A 30 -18.60 4.27 33.20
CA GLN A 30 -17.99 5.27 34.10
C GLN A 30 -16.51 5.54 33.78
N LYS A 31 -15.76 4.51 33.35
CA LYS A 31 -14.36 4.63 32.92
C LYS A 31 -14.21 5.26 31.52
N GLY A 32 -15.31 5.68 30.90
CA GLY A 32 -15.35 6.38 29.61
C GLY A 32 -15.34 5.46 28.39
N PHE A 33 -15.73 4.20 28.53
CA PHE A 33 -15.91 3.30 27.38
C PHE A 33 -17.25 3.56 26.67
N LEU A 34 -17.21 3.60 25.35
CA LEU A 34 -18.36 3.81 24.46
C LEU A 34 -18.75 2.52 23.75
N GLU A 35 -19.97 2.46 23.20
CA GLU A 35 -20.37 1.28 22.41
C GLU A 35 -19.52 1.19 21.15
N PHE A 36 -19.03 -0.02 20.84
CA PHE A 36 -18.21 -0.27 19.68
C PHE A 36 -19.03 -0.87 18.54
N ILE A 37 -18.85 -0.33 17.34
CA ILE A 37 -19.45 -0.85 16.11
C ILE A 37 -18.31 -1.19 15.15
N SER A 38 -18.14 -2.48 14.87
CA SER A 38 -17.21 -2.96 13.84
C SER A 38 -17.90 -3.04 12.49
N GLU A 39 -17.36 -2.34 11.49
CA GLU A 39 -17.73 -2.57 10.09
C GLU A 39 -16.85 -3.66 9.47
N THR A 40 -17.38 -4.37 8.48
CA THR A 40 -16.60 -5.34 7.70
C THR A 40 -15.67 -4.60 6.73
N PRO A 41 -14.40 -5.02 6.58
CA PRO A 41 -13.48 -4.39 5.64
C PRO A 41 -13.98 -4.53 4.19
N PRO A 42 -13.88 -3.47 3.37
CA PRO A 42 -14.27 -3.52 1.97
C PRO A 42 -13.31 -4.43 1.17
N PRO A 43 -13.75 -4.98 0.02
CA PRO A 43 -12.91 -5.77 -0.85
C PRO A 43 -11.72 -4.94 -1.36
N ILE A 44 -10.51 -5.48 -1.22
CA ILE A 44 -9.25 -4.81 -1.58
C ILE A 44 -8.88 -5.22 -3.01
N SER A 45 -8.65 -4.26 -3.89
CA SER A 45 -8.09 -4.54 -5.22
C SER A 45 -6.56 -4.64 -5.17
N PRO A 46 -5.92 -5.37 -6.12
CA PRO A 46 -4.46 -5.44 -6.18
C PRO A 46 -3.80 -4.06 -6.21
N GLY A 47 -2.86 -3.81 -5.29
CA GLY A 47 -2.17 -2.52 -5.15
C GLY A 47 -2.81 -1.53 -4.18
N GLN A 48 -3.92 -1.89 -3.53
CA GLN A 48 -4.52 -1.12 -2.44
C GLN A 48 -4.15 -1.71 -1.08
N ILE A 49 -4.16 -0.86 -0.05
CA ILE A 49 -4.07 -1.23 1.36
C ILE A 49 -5.30 -0.69 2.08
N VAL A 50 -5.75 -1.43 3.09
CA VAL A 50 -6.84 -0.98 3.95
C VAL A 50 -6.26 -0.53 5.28
N THR A 51 -6.58 0.70 5.67
CA THR A 51 -6.18 1.29 6.95
C THR A 51 -7.40 1.42 7.84
N ASN A 52 -7.31 0.89 9.06
CA ASN A 52 -8.35 1.04 10.07
C ASN A 52 -8.32 2.47 10.65
N SER A 53 -9.49 3.08 10.83
CA SER A 53 -9.69 4.34 11.55
C SER A 53 -10.91 4.23 12.46
N PHE A 54 -10.92 4.99 13.56
CA PHE A 54 -12.03 5.01 14.51
C PHE A 54 -12.64 6.40 14.59
N ASP A 55 -13.95 6.50 14.39
CA ASP A 55 -14.71 7.74 14.51
C ASP A 55 -15.66 7.67 15.71
N ILE A 56 -15.85 8.78 16.40
CA ILE A 56 -16.85 8.90 17.45
C ILE A 56 -18.12 9.51 16.84
N ILE A 57 -19.18 8.71 16.70
CA ILE A 57 -20.47 9.13 16.15
C ILE A 57 -21.55 8.84 17.20
N LYS A 58 -22.26 9.88 17.66
CA LYS A 58 -23.37 9.74 18.61
C LYS A 58 -23.04 8.88 19.84
N GLU A 59 -21.92 9.17 20.51
CA GLU A 59 -21.42 8.41 21.69
C GLU A 59 -21.08 6.94 21.43
N GLN A 60 -20.81 6.59 20.17
CA GLN A 60 -20.36 5.26 19.76
C GLN A 60 -19.02 5.39 19.02
N ILE A 61 -18.15 4.41 19.22
CA ILE A 61 -16.90 4.29 18.48
C ILE A 61 -17.17 3.37 17.30
N VAL A 62 -17.10 3.93 16.10
CA VAL A 62 -17.33 3.22 14.85
C VAL A 62 -15.98 2.96 14.19
N GLN A 63 -15.69 1.68 13.96
CA GLN A 63 -14.56 1.25 13.16
C GLN A 63 -14.88 1.46 11.68
N LYS A 64 -14.01 2.20 10.98
CA LYS A 64 -14.09 2.42 9.54
C LYS A 64 -12.83 1.96 8.85
N TRP A 65 -12.96 1.68 7.57
CA TRP A 65 -11.88 1.19 6.73
C TRP A 65 -11.62 2.17 5.59
N ASN A 66 -10.41 2.70 5.52
CA ASN A 66 -9.96 3.57 4.45
C ASN A 66 -9.10 2.79 3.48
N ILE A 67 -9.54 2.72 2.23
CA ILE A 67 -8.74 2.15 1.14
C ILE A 67 -7.76 3.22 0.69
N LYS A 68 -6.47 2.91 0.72
CA LYS A 68 -5.40 3.77 0.20
C LYS A 68 -4.60 3.01 -0.85
N VAL A 69 -4.05 3.72 -1.83
CA VAL A 69 -3.10 3.13 -2.76
C VAL A 69 -1.81 2.80 -2.00
N ASN A 70 -1.23 1.62 -2.23
CA ASN A 70 0.06 1.24 -1.67
C ASN A 70 1.20 1.93 -2.44
N THR A 71 1.30 3.25 -2.30
CA THR A 71 2.31 4.07 -2.99
C THR A 71 3.72 3.56 -2.71
N LYS A 72 4.03 3.14 -1.48
CA LYS A 72 5.34 2.57 -1.12
C LYS A 72 5.69 1.33 -1.96
N ASN A 73 4.74 0.42 -2.17
CA ASN A 73 4.96 -0.75 -3.01
C ASN A 73 5.20 -0.34 -4.47
N ILE A 74 4.42 0.61 -5.00
CA ILE A 74 4.59 1.10 -6.37
C ILE A 74 5.96 1.78 -6.55
N TYR A 75 6.41 2.59 -5.58
CA TYR A 75 7.75 3.17 -5.61
C TYR A 75 8.84 2.09 -5.64
N ASN A 76 8.75 1.06 -4.79
CA ASN A 76 9.71 -0.04 -4.80
C ASN A 76 9.74 -0.79 -6.15
N GLN A 77 8.57 -0.98 -6.79
CA GLN A 77 8.50 -1.59 -8.12
C GLN A 77 9.20 -0.71 -9.17
N VAL A 78 8.97 0.60 -9.14
CA VAL A 78 9.63 1.56 -10.04
C VAL A 78 11.16 1.53 -9.86
N GLU A 79 11.65 1.53 -8.63
CA GLU A 79 13.09 1.48 -8.37
C GLU A 79 13.71 0.15 -8.86
N ASN A 80 13.05 -0.99 -8.62
CA ASN A 80 13.53 -2.27 -9.15
C ASN A 80 13.60 -2.28 -10.69
N LEU A 81 12.63 -1.67 -11.37
CA LEU A 81 12.62 -1.56 -12.83
C LEU A 81 13.74 -0.63 -13.34
N LYS A 82 14.03 0.46 -12.62
CA LYS A 82 15.19 1.33 -12.93
C LYS A 82 16.50 0.57 -12.77
N HIS A 83 16.68 -0.20 -11.70
CA HIS A 83 17.86 -1.04 -11.53
C HIS A 83 18.03 -2.07 -12.65
N LYS A 84 16.94 -2.69 -13.14
CA LYS A 84 17.03 -3.56 -14.33
C LYS A 84 17.51 -2.83 -15.60
N LEU A 85 17.16 -1.54 -15.75
CA LEU A 85 17.71 -0.73 -16.84
C LEU A 85 19.21 -0.48 -16.61
N GLU A 86 19.62 -0.08 -15.42
CA GLU A 86 21.03 0.15 -15.07
C GLU A 86 21.87 -1.13 -15.30
N ASP A 87 21.38 -2.28 -14.83
CA ASP A 87 22.03 -3.58 -14.97
C ASP A 87 22.24 -3.99 -16.44
N SER A 88 21.43 -3.49 -17.37
CA SER A 88 21.55 -3.78 -18.80
C SER A 88 22.25 -2.67 -19.60
N ASP A 89 22.69 -1.59 -18.96
CA ASP A 89 23.36 -0.47 -19.65
C ASP A 89 24.69 -0.90 -20.28
N TYR A 90 25.44 -1.78 -19.63
CA TYR A 90 26.70 -2.28 -20.16
C TYR A 90 26.52 -3.00 -21.51
N GLN A 91 25.38 -3.67 -21.74
CA GLN A 91 25.09 -4.36 -22.99
C GLN A 91 24.85 -3.35 -24.12
N ILE A 92 24.17 -2.23 -23.81
CA ILE A 92 24.00 -1.11 -24.75
C ILE A 92 25.35 -0.50 -25.10
N ILE A 93 26.18 -0.21 -24.08
CA ILE A 93 27.52 0.35 -24.27
C ILE A 93 28.37 -0.57 -25.17
N LYS A 94 28.37 -1.87 -24.91
CA LYS A 94 29.10 -2.86 -25.71
C LYS A 94 28.66 -2.92 -27.17
N CYS A 95 27.35 -2.89 -27.42
CA CYS A 95 26.83 -2.80 -28.78
C CYS A 95 27.21 -1.48 -29.46
N TYR A 96 27.17 -0.37 -28.73
CA TYR A 96 27.53 0.94 -29.26
C TYR A 96 29.02 1.01 -29.62
N GLU A 97 29.90 0.54 -28.75
CA GLU A 97 31.34 0.42 -28.99
C GLU A 97 31.61 -0.40 -30.27
N ALA A 98 31.07 -1.62 -30.35
CA ALA A 98 31.25 -2.50 -31.50
C ALA A 98 30.74 -1.86 -32.80
N SER A 99 29.59 -1.18 -32.76
CA SER A 99 29.04 -0.49 -33.92
C SER A 99 29.94 0.64 -34.43
N LEU A 100 30.61 1.37 -33.54
CA LEU A 100 31.49 2.49 -33.92
C LEU A 100 32.78 2.02 -34.59
N VAL A 101 33.29 0.85 -34.20
CA VAL A 101 34.51 0.27 -34.78
C VAL A 101 34.23 -0.68 -35.95
N GLY A 102 32.96 -0.87 -36.34
CA GLY A 102 32.57 -1.77 -37.42
C GLY A 102 32.65 -3.25 -37.06
N GLU A 103 32.67 -3.58 -35.77
CA GLU A 103 32.67 -4.95 -35.27
C GLU A 103 31.25 -5.53 -35.21
N LYS A 104 31.18 -6.87 -35.14
CA LYS A 104 29.92 -7.57 -34.92
C LYS A 104 29.36 -7.22 -33.54
N LEU A 105 28.07 -6.89 -33.49
CA LEU A 105 27.40 -6.60 -32.22
C LEU A 105 27.43 -7.84 -31.28
N PRO A 106 27.84 -7.66 -30.02
CA PRO A 106 27.94 -8.75 -29.04
C PRO A 106 26.57 -9.20 -28.49
N TYR A 107 25.53 -8.38 -28.63
CA TYR A 107 24.15 -8.67 -28.23
C TYR A 107 23.18 -8.31 -29.37
N ASP A 108 21.99 -8.91 -29.36
CA ASP A 108 20.90 -8.47 -30.23
C ASP A 108 20.36 -7.11 -29.75
N ILE A 109 20.79 -6.05 -30.41
CA ILE A 109 20.42 -4.69 -30.06
C ILE A 109 18.93 -4.41 -30.24
N LYS A 110 18.24 -5.10 -31.16
CA LYS A 110 16.80 -4.91 -31.39
C LYS A 110 16.00 -5.52 -30.26
N GLU A 111 16.33 -6.74 -29.87
CA GLU A 111 15.71 -7.41 -28.72
C GLU A 111 15.96 -6.62 -27.43
N LEU A 112 17.22 -6.24 -27.18
CA LEU A 112 17.60 -5.47 -26.00
C LEU A 112 16.87 -4.12 -25.93
N HIS A 113 16.74 -3.43 -27.06
CA HIS A 113 15.98 -2.18 -27.14
C HIS A 113 14.49 -2.41 -26.83
N ALA A 114 13.87 -3.46 -27.38
CA ALA A 114 12.47 -3.77 -27.16
C ALA A 114 12.18 -4.08 -25.67
N VAL A 115 13.02 -4.92 -25.03
CA VAL A 115 12.90 -5.24 -23.60
C VAL A 115 13.03 -3.98 -22.74
N ARG A 116 14.06 -3.16 -23.01
CA ARG A 116 14.26 -1.90 -22.26
C ARG A 116 13.11 -0.91 -22.47
N GLN A 117 12.48 -0.89 -23.65
CA GLN A 117 11.32 -0.05 -23.89
C GLN A 117 10.10 -0.52 -23.09
N GLN A 118 9.85 -1.83 -23.01
CA GLN A 118 8.78 -2.39 -22.18
C GLN A 118 8.94 -2.02 -20.70
N ILE A 119 10.18 -2.08 -20.18
CA ILE A 119 10.48 -1.68 -18.80
C ILE A 119 10.16 -0.19 -18.57
N ARG A 120 10.51 0.69 -19.53
CA ARG A 120 10.17 2.13 -19.45
C ARG A 120 8.66 2.36 -19.49
N ASP A 121 7.94 1.62 -20.34
CA ASP A 121 6.49 1.73 -20.43
C ASP A 121 5.82 1.28 -19.12
N GLU A 122 6.32 0.23 -18.47
CA GLU A 122 5.85 -0.22 -17.16
C GLU A 122 6.11 0.83 -16.06
N ILE A 123 7.31 1.43 -16.03
CA ILE A 123 7.63 2.55 -15.12
C ILE A 123 6.63 3.70 -15.31
N ASN A 124 6.35 4.09 -16.56
CA ASN A 124 5.42 5.17 -16.87
C ASN A 124 3.99 4.85 -16.39
N ILE A 125 3.54 3.60 -16.54
CA ILE A 125 2.23 3.14 -16.04
C ILE A 125 2.17 3.23 -14.52
N LEU A 126 3.20 2.76 -13.82
CA LEU A 126 3.27 2.79 -12.36
C LEU A 126 3.33 4.23 -11.82
N GLN A 127 4.11 5.11 -12.45
CA GLN A 127 4.20 6.52 -12.08
C GLN A 127 2.86 7.26 -12.29
N LYS A 128 2.11 6.95 -13.36
CA LYS A 128 0.76 7.49 -13.56
C LYS A 128 -0.20 7.09 -12.45
N LYS A 129 -0.08 5.86 -11.91
CA LYS A 129 -0.91 5.41 -10.77
C LYS A 129 -0.61 6.19 -9.50
N ILE A 130 0.62 6.67 -9.31
CA ILE A 130 0.99 7.52 -8.19
C ILE A 130 0.45 8.94 -8.37
N ASN A 131 0.59 9.51 -9.57
CA ASN A 131 0.19 10.89 -9.84
C ASN A 131 -1.34 11.11 -9.89
N ASN A 132 -2.10 10.04 -10.14
CA ASN A 132 -3.57 10.07 -10.20
C ASN A 132 -4.24 9.56 -8.90
N ALA A 133 -3.45 9.28 -7.84
CA ALA A 133 -3.94 8.85 -6.53
C ALA A 133 -4.07 10.04 -5.58
#